data_AF-A0A914XSI7-F1
#
_entry.id   AF-A0A914XSI7-F1
#
_cell.length_a   1.000
_cell.length_b   1.000
_cell.length_c   1.000
_cell.angle_alpha   90.00
_cell.angle_beta   90.00
_cell.angle_gamma   90.00
#
_symmetry.space_group_name_H-M   'P 1'
#
loop_
_entity.id
_entity.type
_entity.pdbx_description
1 polymer ?
#
loop_
_entity_poly.entity_id
_entity_poly.type
_entity_poly.pdbx_seq_one_letter_code
_entity_poly.pdbx_strand_id
1 'polypeptide(L)'
;MLNEEYGTATNIKSRVNRQSVQSAITSVQARLRLYSKVPPNGLVIYCGTILTDDGKEKKVNIDFEPFKPIHRFIYQCDNKFHTEVLQAIS
;
A
#
# COMPACT_ATOMS: atom_id res chain seq x y z
N MET A 1 -4.30 9.08 -10.13
CA MET A 1 -4.24 7.70 -9.58
C MET A 1 -4.81 7.56 -8.16
N LEU A 2 -4.08 7.79 -7.05
CA LEU A 2 -4.60 7.45 -5.71
C LEU A 2 -5.89 8.19 -5.31
N ASN A 3 -6.07 9.44 -5.76
CA ASN A 3 -7.32 10.18 -5.55
C ASN A 3 -8.51 9.58 -6.33
N GLU A 4 -8.26 9.03 -7.52
CA GLU A 4 -9.28 8.35 -8.32
C GLU A 4 -9.65 7.02 -7.68
N GLU A 5 -8.66 6.26 -7.20
CA GLU A 5 -8.86 5.02 -6.44
C GLU A 5 -9.68 5.27 -5.16
N TYR A 6 -9.42 6.37 -4.45
CA TYR A 6 -10.23 6.78 -3.30
C TYR A 6 -11.70 7.02 -3.68
N GLY A 7 -11.93 7.69 -4.81
CA GLY A 7 -13.26 7.90 -5.38
C GLY A 7 -13.94 6.59 -5.74
N THR A 8 -13.26 5.69 -6.43
CA THR A 8 -13.77 4.37 -6.81
C THR A 8 -14.10 3.50 -5.59
N ALA A 9 -13.30 3.58 -4.53
CA ALA A 9 -13.53 2.85 -3.29
C ALA A 9 -14.88 3.20 -2.63
N THR A 10 -15.45 4.38 -2.89
CA THR A 10 -16.76 4.77 -2.35
C THR A 10 -17.90 3.86 -2.80
N ASN A 11 -17.76 3.24 -3.98
CA ASN A 11 -18.73 2.33 -4.59
C ASN A 11 -18.72 0.91 -3.98
N ILE A 12 -17.77 0.60 -3.08
CA ILE A 12 -17.71 -0.70 -2.41
C ILE A 12 -18.94 -0.86 -1.49
N LYS A 13 -19.73 -1.93 -1.71
CA LYS A 13 -20.97 -2.21 -0.97
C LYS A 13 -20.74 -2.52 0.52
N SER A 14 -19.67 -3.26 0.84
CA SER A 14 -19.32 -3.57 2.23
C SER A 14 -18.77 -2.34 2.93
N ARG A 15 -19.47 -1.83 3.94
CA ARG A 15 -19.06 -0.66 4.73
C ARG A 15 -17.67 -0.84 5.35
N VAL A 16 -17.42 -2.01 5.94
CA VAL A 16 -16.14 -2.33 6.61
C VAL A 16 -14.99 -2.35 5.59
N ASN A 17 -15.21 -3.00 4.45
CA ASN A 17 -14.19 -3.07 3.39
C ASN A 17 -13.92 -1.69 2.79
N ARG A 18 -14.98 -0.93 2.50
CA ARG A 18 -14.88 0.46 2.02
C ARG A 18 -14.05 1.33 2.95
N GLN A 19 -14.35 1.30 4.24
CA GLN A 19 -13.64 2.11 5.24
C GLN A 19 -12.18 1.68 5.37
N SER A 20 -11.90 0.37 5.25
CA SER A 20 -10.53 -0.17 5.26
C SER A 20 -9.73 0.30 4.06
N VAL A 21 -10.28 0.18 2.84
CA VAL A 21 -9.63 0.62 1.59
C VAL A 21 -9.39 2.13 1.59
N GLN A 22 -10.39 2.94 1.96
CA GLN A 22 -10.25 4.39 2.05
C GLN A 22 -9.16 4.80 3.05
N SER A 23 -9.15 4.18 4.23
CA SER A 23 -8.15 4.45 5.27
C SER A 23 -6.74 4.08 4.79
N ALA A 24 -6.59 2.97 4.07
CA ALA A 24 -5.32 2.56 3.49
C ALA A 24 -4.82 3.57 2.45
N ILE A 25 -5.67 3.98 1.50
CA ILE A 25 -5.31 4.97 0.48
C ILE A 25 -4.88 6.29 1.12
N THR A 26 -5.63 6.81 2.09
CA THR A 26 -5.26 8.05 2.79
C THR A 26 -3.92 7.90 3.53
N SER A 27 -3.66 6.74 4.13
CA SER A 27 -2.38 6.48 4.82
C SER A 27 -1.19 6.47 3.85
N VAL A 28 -1.35 5.85 2.68
CA VAL A 28 -0.33 5.85 1.62
C VAL A 28 -0.09 7.27 1.11
N GLN A 29 -1.16 8.05 0.86
CA GLN A 29 -1.03 9.43 0.43
C GLN A 29 -0.28 10.30 1.45
N ALA A 30 -0.56 10.12 2.75
CA ALA A 30 0.16 10.84 3.80
C ALA A 30 1.65 10.48 3.81
N ARG A 31 2.00 9.20 3.61
CA ARG A 31 3.40 8.77 3.51
C ARG A 31 4.11 9.27 2.28
N LEU A 32 3.46 9.22 1.12
CA LEU A 32 4.04 9.74 -0.12
C LEU A 32 4.39 11.23 0.00
N ARG A 33 3.64 12.01 0.78
CA ARG A 33 3.97 13.42 1.06
C ARG A 33 5.25 13.61 1.87
N LEU A 34 5.69 12.60 2.63
CA LEU A 34 6.97 12.64 3.37
C LEU A 34 8.17 12.51 2.41
N TYR A 35 7.97 11.90 1.24
CA TYR A 35 9.00 11.73 0.22
C TYR A 35 8.90 12.85 -0.81
N SER A 36 9.79 13.84 -0.69
CA SER A 36 9.88 14.95 -1.66
C SER A 36 10.48 14.52 -3.01
N LYS A 37 11.26 13.43 -3.02
CA LYS A 37 11.81 12.78 -4.21
C LYS A 37 11.77 11.26 -4.04
N VAL A 38 11.68 10.56 -5.17
CA VAL A 38 11.80 9.09 -5.19
C VAL A 38 13.27 8.73 -4.93
N PRO A 39 13.56 7.80 -3.99
CA PRO A 39 14.92 7.32 -3.75
C PRO A 39 15.54 6.66 -5.00
N PRO A 40 16.89 6.59 -5.11
CA PRO A 40 17.56 6.11 -6.31
C PRO A 40 17.19 4.68 -6.70
N ASN A 41 16.93 3.79 -5.73
CA ASN A 41 16.51 2.42 -6.03
C ASN A 41 14.99 2.25 -6.18
N GLY A 42 14.22 3.32 -5.99
CA GLY A 42 12.76 3.30 -5.98
C GLY A 42 12.16 3.34 -4.58
N LEU A 43 10.83 3.26 -4.50
CA LEU A 43 10.09 3.34 -3.26
C LEU A 43 9.05 2.22 -3.21
N VAL A 44 9.02 1.49 -2.13
CA VAL A 44 8.04 0.43 -1.87
C VAL A 44 7.20 0.84 -0.68
N ILE A 45 5.87 0.73 -0.81
CA ILE A 45 4.93 1.03 0.26
C ILE A 45 3.92 -0.11 0.35
N TYR A 46 3.86 -0.76 1.51
CA TYR A 46 2.82 -1.69 1.91
C TYR A 46 1.92 -1.03 2.96
N CYS A 47 0.63 -1.01 2.68
CA CYS A 47 -0.38 -0.43 3.56
C CYS A 47 -1.61 -1.34 3.60
N GLY A 48 -2.09 -1.64 4.80
CA GLY A 48 -3.30 -2.44 4.99
C GLY A 48 -3.57 -2.76 6.46
N THR A 49 -4.64 -3.51 6.70
CA THR A 49 -4.94 -4.07 8.02
C THR A 49 -4.82 -5.59 7.93
N ILE A 50 -4.04 -6.19 8.83
CA ILE A 50 -3.91 -7.63 8.95
C ILE A 50 -4.52 -8.10 10.27
N LEU A 51 -4.98 -9.35 10.30
CA LEU A 51 -5.36 -10.02 11.54
C LEU A 51 -4.11 -10.69 12.11
N THR A 52 -3.78 -10.42 13.37
CA THR A 52 -2.69 -11.12 14.07
C THR A 52 -3.19 -12.46 14.62
N ASP A 53 -2.27 -13.36 14.98
CA ASP A 53 -2.61 -14.67 15.58
C ASP A 53 -3.49 -14.53 16.84
N ASP A 54 -3.35 -13.43 17.59
CA ASP A 54 -4.18 -13.08 18.75
C ASP A 54 -5.62 -12.62 18.39
N GLY A 55 -6.02 -12.69 17.11
CA GLY A 55 -7.34 -12.25 16.63
C GLY A 55 -7.54 -10.73 16.62
N LYS A 56 -6.47 -9.94 16.79
CA LYS A 56 -6.53 -8.47 16.79
C LYS A 56 -6.24 -7.91 15.41
N GLU A 57 -6.96 -6.87 15.03
CA GLU A 57 -6.66 -6.09 13.83
C GLU A 57 -5.41 -5.21 14.06
N LYS A 58 -4.40 -5.38 13.21
CA LYS A 58 -3.19 -4.57 13.22
C LYS A 58 -3.06 -3.83 11.90
N LYS A 59 -2.93 -2.51 11.99
CA LYS A 59 -2.59 -1.67 10.83
C LYS A 59 -1.11 -1.86 10.50
N VAL A 60 -0.82 -2.20 9.26
CA VAL A 60 0.51 -2.38 8.71
C VAL A 60 0.76 -1.23 7.75
N ASN A 61 1.76 -0.43 8.06
CA ASN A 61 2.29 0.60 7.19
C ASN A 61 3.81 0.40 7.15
N ILE A 62 4.30 -0.18 6.06
CA ILE A 62 5.73 -0.43 5.83
C ILE A 62 6.13 0.31 4.57
N ASP A 63 7.21 1.08 4.64
CA ASP A 63 7.78 1.82 3.53
C ASP A 63 9.30 1.74 3.62
N PHE A 64 9.94 1.48 2.48
CA PHE A 64 11.39 1.37 2.42
C PHE A 64 11.90 1.53 1.00
N GLU A 65 13.19 1.84 0.90
CA GLU A 65 13.95 1.79 -0.34
C GLU A 65 14.50 0.37 -0.56
N PRO A 66 14.25 -0.26 -1.72
CA PRO A 66 14.79 -1.59 -2.02
C PRO A 66 16.33 -1.53 -2.27
N PHE A 67 17.00 -2.68 -2.14
CA PHE A 67 18.45 -2.78 -2.34
C PHE A 67 18.86 -2.78 -3.82
N LYS A 68 17.94 -3.15 -4.74
CA LYS A 68 18.14 -3.08 -6.19
C LYS A 68 17.11 -2.12 -6.84
N PRO A 69 17.49 -1.37 -7.89
CA PRO A 69 16.59 -0.43 -8.56
C PRO A 69 15.35 -1.08 -9.20
N ILE A 70 14.17 -0.53 -8.90
CA ILE A 70 12.90 -0.92 -9.52
C ILE A 70 12.55 0.04 -10.66
N HIS A 71 12.34 -0.50 -11.85
CA HIS A 71 12.05 0.27 -13.07
C HIS A 71 10.56 0.28 -13.45
N ARG A 72 9.71 -0.47 -12.71
CA ARG A 72 8.29 -0.62 -13.00
C ARG A 72 7.44 0.03 -11.92
N PHE A 73 6.46 0.82 -12.34
CA PHE A 73 5.43 1.34 -11.46
C PHE A 73 4.29 0.32 -11.33
N ILE A 74 3.98 -0.11 -10.11
CA ILE A 74 2.94 -1.10 -9.82
C ILE A 74 2.12 -0.59 -8.63
N TYR A 75 0.81 -0.59 -8.78
CA TYR A 75 -0.16 -0.37 -7.71
C TYR A 75 -1.13 -1.54 -7.72
N GLN A 76 -1.34 -2.16 -6.56
CA GLN A 76 -2.20 -3.32 -6.42
C GLN A 76 -2.92 -3.25 -5.07
N CYS A 77 -4.25 -3.33 -5.12
CA CYS A 77 -5.09 -3.44 -3.94
C CYS A 77 -5.70 -4.84 -3.94
N ASP A 78 -5.33 -5.66 -2.95
CA ASP A 78 -5.74 -7.06 -2.85
C ASP A 78 -5.81 -7.48 -1.37
N ASN A 79 -6.30 -8.68 -1.10
CA ASN A 79 -6.37 -9.26 0.25
C ASN A 79 -5.01 -9.75 0.79
N LYS A 80 -3.94 -9.68 -0.01
CA LYS A 80 -2.58 -10.08 0.33
C LYS A 80 -1.57 -9.05 -0.17
N PHE A 81 -0.42 -9.00 0.48
CA PHE A 81 0.69 -8.16 0.02
C PHE A 81 1.45 -8.87 -1.11
N HIS A 82 1.61 -8.18 -2.23
CA HIS A 82 2.34 -8.68 -3.39
C HIS A 82 3.84 -8.36 -3.23
N THR A 83 4.64 -9.37 -2.91
CA THR A 83 6.11 -9.27 -2.73
C THR A 83 6.90 -9.83 -3.91
N GLU A 84 6.20 -10.28 -4.95
CA GLU A 84 6.77 -10.91 -6.15
C GLU A 84 7.79 -9.99 -6.85
N VAL A 85 7.52 -8.69 -6.86
CA VAL A 85 8.41 -7.66 -7.43
C VAL A 85 9.75 -7.64 -6.70
N LEU A 86 9.73 -7.80 -5.37
CA LEU A 86 10.93 -7.82 -4.54
C LEU A 86 11.69 -9.14 -4.69
N GLN A 87 10.97 -10.26 -4.83
CA GLN A 87 11.58 -11.57 -5.06
C GLN A 87 12.27 -11.64 -6.43
N ALA A 88 11.68 -11.03 -7.46
CA ALA A 88 12.25 -10.98 -8.81
C ALA A 88 13.55 -10.16 -8.89
N ILE A 89 13.81 -9.30 -7.90
CA ILE A 89 15.05 -8.53 -7.78
C ILE A 89 15.96 -9.06 -6.66
N SER A 90 15.60 -10.13 -5.93
CA SER A 90 16.46 -10.79 -4.95
C SER A 90 17.70 -11.39 -5.60
#